data_AF-A0A561WAU3-F1
#
_entry.id   AF-A0A561WAU3-F1
#
_cell.length_a   1.000
_cell.length_b   1.000
_cell.length_c   1.000
_cell.angle_alpha   90.00
_cell.angle_beta   90.00
_cell.angle_gamma   90.00
#
_symmetry.space_group_name_H-M   'P 1'
#
loop_
_entity.id
_entity.type
_entity.pdbx_description
1 polymer ?
#
loop_
_entity_poly.entity_id
_entity_poly.type
_entity_poly.pdbx_seq_one_letter_code
_entity_poly.pdbx_strand_id
1 'polypeptide(L)'
;MKLDDLRSYMVERRKRLGLTQAAVALRMGADQAAVSKLESGATKEITVDHIARWASALGLVASVQFRERVVVPVAFELDAAPETQEDA
;
A
#
# COMPACT_ATOMS: atom_id res chain seq x y z
N MET A 1 6.34 -5.15 -0.58
CA MET A 1 6.85 -4.19 -1.58
C MET A 1 7.05 -2.85 -0.90
N LYS A 2 8.24 -2.25 -0.99
CA LYS A 2 8.47 -0.89 -0.48
C LYS A 2 7.99 0.13 -1.51
N LEU A 3 7.70 1.36 -1.08
CA LEU A 3 7.24 2.43 -1.97
C LEU A 3 8.26 2.75 -3.08
N ASP A 4 9.56 2.72 -2.75
CA ASP A 4 10.61 3.00 -3.72
C ASP A 4 10.78 1.90 -4.76
N ASP A 5 10.51 0.63 -4.40
CA ASP A 5 10.48 -0.49 -5.35
C ASP A 5 9.35 -0.28 -6.38
N LEU A 6 8.16 0.11 -5.89
CA LEU A 6 7.01 0.42 -6.75
C LEU A 6 7.34 1.57 -7.72
N ARG A 7 7.96 2.65 -7.22
CA ARG A 7 8.34 3.79 -8.05
C ARG A 7 9.31 3.40 -9.14
N SER A 8 10.38 2.71 -8.77
CA SER A 8 11.42 2.28 -9.70
C SER A 8 10.81 1.43 -10.82
N TYR A 9 9.97 0.47 -10.46
CA TYR A 9 9.23 -0.34 -11.41
C TYR A 9 8.35 0.50 -12.37
N MET A 10 7.58 1.45 -11.84
CA MET A 10 6.69 2.28 -12.65
C MET A 10 7.47 3.22 -13.60
N VAL A 11 8.60 3.79 -13.15
CA VAL A 11 9.51 4.60 -13.97
C VAL A 11 10.11 3.78 -15.11
N GLU A 12 10.59 2.57 -14.80
CA GLU A 12 11.12 1.66 -15.82
C GLU A 12 10.06 1.26 -16.84
N ARG A 13 8.84 0.94 -16.37
CA ARG A 13 7.72 0.60 -17.26
C ARG A 13 7.38 1.77 -18.19
N ARG A 14 7.31 3.00 -17.67
CA ARG A 14 7.13 4.21 -18.48
C ARG A 14 8.19 4.32 -19.56
N LYS A 15 9.47 4.16 -19.20
CA LYS A 15 10.60 4.21 -20.14
C LYS A 15 10.50 3.14 -21.22
N ARG A 16 10.14 1.89 -20.87
CA ARG A 16 9.92 0.79 -21.83
C ARG A 16 8.78 1.07 -22.82
N LEU A 17 7.78 1.84 -22.39
CA LEU A 17 6.67 2.29 -23.25
C LEU A 17 7.02 3.53 -24.09
N GLY A 18 8.21 4.11 -23.94
CA GLY A 18 8.62 5.34 -24.64
C GLY A 18 7.83 6.59 -24.23
N LEU A 19 7.17 6.57 -23.06
CA LEU A 19 6.31 7.66 -22.62
C LEU A 19 7.09 8.73 -21.86
N THR A 20 6.77 10.00 -22.09
CA THR A 20 7.24 11.11 -21.26
C THR A 20 6.43 11.19 -19.96
N GLN A 21 6.97 11.89 -18.95
CA GLN A 21 6.21 12.17 -17.72
C GLN A 21 4.93 12.99 -18.01
N ALA A 22 4.99 13.93 -18.96
CA ALA A 22 3.83 14.70 -19.39
C ALA A 22 2.74 13.82 -20.03
N ALA A 23 3.13 12.82 -20.83
CA ALA A 23 2.19 11.86 -21.41
C ALA A 23 1.50 11.01 -20.34
N VAL A 24 2.26 10.56 -19.32
CA VAL A 24 1.69 9.85 -18.17
C VAL A 24 0.76 10.77 -17.37
N ALA A 25 1.15 12.01 -17.13
CA ALA A 25 0.33 12.99 -16.40
C ALA A 25 -1.03 13.22 -17.08
N LEU A 26 -1.01 13.42 -18.40
CA LEU A 26 -2.24 13.55 -19.21
C LEU A 26 -3.15 12.32 -19.04
N ARG A 27 -2.59 11.11 -19.11
CA ARG A 27 -3.34 9.86 -18.92
C ARG A 27 -3.88 9.69 -17.50
N MET A 28 -3.16 10.20 -16.50
CA MET A 28 -3.58 10.18 -15.10
C MET A 28 -4.61 11.27 -14.74
N GLY A 29 -4.86 12.23 -15.64
CA GLY A 29 -5.63 13.44 -15.33
C GLY A 29 -4.93 14.32 -14.30
N ALA A 30 -3.60 14.41 -14.36
CA ALA A 30 -2.77 15.16 -13.42
C ALA A 30 -1.85 16.14 -14.17
N ASP A 31 -1.19 17.03 -13.42
CA ASP A 31 -0.12 17.86 -13.97
C ASP A 31 1.22 17.09 -14.03
N GLN A 32 2.13 17.54 -14.91
CA GLN A 32 3.43 16.89 -15.07
C GLN A 32 4.30 17.01 -13.80
N ALA A 33 4.15 18.07 -13.02
CA ALA A 33 4.89 18.27 -11.78
C ALA A 33 4.52 17.22 -10.72
N ALA A 34 3.27 16.79 -10.67
CA ALA A 34 2.76 15.73 -9.81
C ALA A 34 3.40 14.39 -10.19
N VAL A 35 3.47 14.06 -11.49
CA VAL A 35 4.18 12.85 -11.95
C VAL A 35 5.68 12.95 -11.67
N SER A 36 6.30 14.12 -11.84
CA SER A 36 7.71 14.30 -11.51
C SER A 36 7.98 14.06 -10.02
N LYS A 37 7.15 14.60 -9.12
CA LYS A 37 7.26 14.41 -7.67
C LYS A 37 6.99 12.96 -7.26
N LEU A 38 6.06 12.30 -7.96
CA LEU A 38 5.72 10.90 -7.76
C LEU A 38 6.90 9.99 -8.12
N GLU A 39 7.53 10.23 -9.27
CA GLU A 39 8.68 9.46 -9.77
C GLU A 39 9.97 9.75 -8.99
N SER A 40 10.19 10.99 -8.55
CA SER A 40 11.39 11.36 -7.77
C SER A 40 11.32 10.99 -6.29
N GLY A 41 10.14 10.61 -5.81
CA GLY A 41 9.89 10.32 -4.41
C GLY A 41 9.73 11.54 -3.51
N ALA A 42 9.62 12.75 -4.07
CA ALA A 42 9.30 13.96 -3.31
C ALA A 42 7.91 13.87 -2.63
N THR A 43 6.99 13.10 -3.20
CA THR A 43 5.72 12.76 -2.55
C THR A 43 5.94 11.71 -1.46
N LYS A 44 5.74 12.02 -0.18
CA LYS A 44 5.96 11.03 0.89
C LYS A 44 4.84 9.98 1.03
N GLU A 45 3.62 10.37 0.69
CA GLU A 45 2.43 9.54 0.85
C GLU A 45 1.73 9.32 -0.49
N ILE A 46 1.40 8.07 -0.80
CA ILE A 46 0.67 7.71 -2.00
C ILE A 46 -0.64 7.02 -1.60
N THR A 47 -1.74 7.39 -2.25
CA THR A 47 -3.04 6.77 -2.03
C THR A 47 -3.23 5.59 -2.97
N VAL A 48 -4.19 4.71 -2.66
CA VAL A 48 -4.57 3.60 -3.56
C VAL A 48 -5.05 4.13 -4.92
N ASP A 49 -5.79 5.24 -4.94
CA ASP A 49 -6.23 5.91 -6.17
C ASP A 49 -5.04 6.38 -7.03
N HIS A 50 -4.02 6.98 -6.41
CA HIS A 50 -2.80 7.37 -7.14
C HIS A 50 -2.11 6.15 -7.78
N ILE A 51 -2.01 5.04 -7.06
CA ILE A 51 -1.43 3.80 -7.58
C ILE A 51 -2.27 3.29 -8.75
N ALA A 52 -3.59 3.26 -8.61
CA ALA A 52 -4.50 2.76 -9.63
C ALA A 52 -4.44 3.61 -10.91
N ARG A 53 -4.48 4.95 -10.80
CA ARG A 53 -4.37 5.85 -11.96
C ARG A 53 -3.01 5.76 -12.63
N TRP A 54 -1.93 5.67 -11.85
CA TRP A 54 -0.58 5.52 -12.39
C TRP A 54 -0.40 4.19 -13.12
N ALA A 55 -0.87 3.09 -12.53
CA ALA A 55 -0.87 1.77 -13.15
C ALA A 55 -1.67 1.78 -14.47
N SER A 56 -2.88 2.33 -14.47
CA SER A 56 -3.74 2.47 -15.65
C SER A 56 -3.04 3.23 -16.78
N ALA A 57 -2.39 4.37 -16.47
CA ALA A 57 -1.66 5.17 -17.45
C ALA A 57 -0.51 4.40 -18.14
N LEU A 58 0.01 3.36 -17.48
CA LEU A 58 1.08 2.48 -17.95
C LEU A 58 0.58 1.12 -18.48
N GLY A 59 -0.74 0.96 -18.66
CA GLY A 59 -1.35 -0.26 -19.17
C GLY A 59 -1.28 -1.43 -18.19
N LEU A 60 -1.35 -1.15 -16.89
CA LEU A 60 -1.37 -2.13 -15.81
C LEU A 60 -2.72 -2.06 -15.07
N VAL A 61 -3.04 -3.14 -14.37
CA VAL A 61 -4.19 -3.21 -13.45
C VAL A 61 -3.65 -3.34 -12.04
N ALA A 62 -3.99 -2.40 -11.17
CA ALA A 62 -3.67 -2.49 -9.74
C ALA A 62 -4.80 -3.26 -9.02
N SER A 63 -4.43 -4.28 -8.24
CA SER A 63 -5.37 -5.03 -7.41
C SER A 63 -4.98 -4.93 -5.94
N VAL A 64 -5.92 -4.60 -5.08
CA VAL A 64 -5.76 -4.63 -3.62
C VAL A 64 -6.57 -5.80 -3.07
N GLN A 65 -5.94 -6.60 -2.21
CA GLN A 65 -6.60 -7.71 -1.52
C GLN A 65 -6.51 -7.49 -0.03
N PHE A 66 -7.62 -7.73 0.66
CA PHE A 66 -7.70 -7.76 2.11
C PHE A 66 -7.81 -9.22 2.56
N ARG A 67 -7.21 -9.54 3.70
CA ARG A 67 -7.32 -10.86 4.33
C ARG A 67 -7.63 -10.66 5.80
N GLU A 68 -8.49 -11.52 6.33
CA GLU A 68 -8.81 -11.51 7.76
C GLU A 68 -7.57 -11.87 8.57
N ARG A 69 -7.36 -11.14 9.66
CA ARG A 69 -6.34 -11.49 10.65
C ARG A 69 -7.03 -12.30 11.75
N VAL A 70 -6.76 -13.60 11.80
CA VAL A 70 -7.20 -14.43 12.92
C VAL A 70 -6.40 -14.02 14.15
N VAL A 71 -7.07 -13.43 15.13
CA VAL A 71 -6.52 -13.20 16.47
C VAL A 71 -6.98 -14.37 17.33
N VAL A 72 -6.04 -15.19 17.79
CA VAL A 72 -6.34 -16.25 18.77
C VAL A 72 -6.32 -15.59 20.15
N PRO A 73 -7.45 -15.51 20.87
CA PRO A 73 -7.44 -15.04 22.25
C PRO A 73 -6.66 -16.05 23.09
N VAL A 74 -5.59 -15.60 23.75
CA VAL A 74 -4.94 -16.38 24.80
C VAL A 74 -5.84 -16.30 26.01
N ALA A 75 -6.50 -17.41 26.35
CA ALA A 75 -7.19 -17.52 27.63
C ALA A 75 -6.12 -17.46 28.73
N PHE A 76 -6.09 -16.37 29.48
CA PHE A 76 -5.39 -16.36 30.76
C PHE A 76 -6.19 -17.27 31.68
N GLU A 77 -5.66 -18.46 31.96
CA GLU A 77 -6.07 -19.23 33.13
C GLU A 77 -5.75 -18.35 34.35
N LEU A 78 -6.77 -17.67 34.88
CA LEU A 78 -6.72 -17.20 36.24
C LEU A 78 -6.64 -18.47 37.09
N ASP A 79 -5.44 -18.78 37.59
CA ASP A 79 -5.26 -19.72 38.69
C ASP A 79 -6.37 -19.44 39.71
N ALA A 80 -7.31 -20.37 39.81
CA ALA A 80 -8.37 -20.33 40.79
C ALA A 80 -7.69 -20.26 42.15
N ALA A 81 -7.89 -19.14 42.85
CA ALA A 81 -7.45 -18.99 44.23
C ALA A 81 -7.96 -20.19 45.03
N PRO A 82 -7.13 -20.81 45.89
CA PRO A 82 -7.58 -21.94 46.69
C PRO A 82 -8.75 -21.50 47.55
N GLU A 83 -9.88 -22.20 47.41
CA GLU A 83 -11.06 -22.04 48.25
C GLU A 83 -10.62 -22.09 49.71
N THR A 84 -10.83 -21.00 50.44
CA THR A 84 -10.80 -21.01 51.90
C THR A 84 -11.89 -21.95 52.37
N GLN A 85 -11.48 -23.13 52.86
CA GLN A 85 -12.37 -24.04 53.54
C GLN A 85 -12.55 -23.53 54.98
N GLU A 86 -13.64 -22.81 55.20
CA GLU A 86 -14.18 -22.48 56.52
C GLU A 86 -15.04 -23.64 57.03
N ASP A 87 -14.85 -23.94 58.32
CA ASP A 87 -15.69 -24.69 59.27
C ASP A 87 -15.85 -26.22 59.17
N ALA A 88 -15.25 -26.92 60.15
CA ALA A 88 -15.96 -27.45 61.32
C ALA A 88 -15.00 -27.97 62.41
#